data_AF-A0A969HFW8-F1
#
_entry.id   AF-A0A969HFW8-F1
#
_cell.length_a   1.000
_cell.length_b   1.000
_cell.length_c   1.000
_cell.angle_alpha   90.00
_cell.angle_beta   90.00
_cell.angle_gamma   90.00
#
_symmetry.space_group_name_H-M   'P 1'
#
loop_
_entity.id
_entity.type
_entity.pdbx_description
1 polymer ?
#
loop_
_entity_poly.entity_id
_entity_poly.type
_entity_poly.pdbx_seq_one_letter_code
_entity_poly.pdbx_strand_id
1 'polypeptide(L)'
;MARLHHGSWDVNDNANQPLTNFIETLRNLQPGEEAPLYFNIHTNEFRGGEIRGQIGTELFYDRLFSFGARSFTIWNTAGEVVFDSGDEFEQIIAQQFPDDFNANNTENDSFDNRSDNKGPEPEAVTIGEINGRTYAFVGLERIGGIMVYDITDPASAEFVNYVNNRDFSVEDVEANLDDAGDLGPEGVVFVPAADSPNGQPLLIVSNEISGTVSLYGIEDAAEETFTLQVLHASDLEGGVEAIESAPNFAAIVDTLE
;
A
#
# COMPACT_ATOMS: atom_id res chain seq x y z
N MET A 1 -8.27 -18.90 31.13
CA MET A 1 -8.96 -19.55 29.99
C MET A 1 -9.42 -18.43 29.08
N ALA A 2 -8.63 -18.04 28.08
CA ALA A 2 -9.06 -17.07 27.09
C ALA A 2 -9.90 -17.79 26.04
N ARG A 3 -11.17 -17.43 25.92
CA ARG A 3 -11.97 -17.81 24.75
C ARG A 3 -11.66 -16.78 23.66
N LEU A 4 -11.03 -17.23 22.59
CA LEU A 4 -10.96 -16.50 21.34
C LEU A 4 -12.39 -16.36 20.82
N HIS A 5 -12.90 -15.14 20.73
CA HIS A 5 -14.09 -14.85 19.95
C HIS A 5 -13.64 -14.59 18.51
N HIS A 6 -13.94 -15.56 17.64
CA HIS A 6 -13.91 -15.38 16.19
C HIS A 6 -14.91 -14.25 15.83
N GLY A 7 -14.42 -13.15 15.28
CA GLY A 7 -15.27 -12.27 14.47
C GLY A 7 -15.41 -12.93 13.09
N SER A 8 -16.63 -13.19 12.64
CA SER A 8 -16.89 -13.54 11.24
C SER A 8 -17.33 -12.27 10.52
N TRP A 9 -16.70 -11.95 9.40
CA TRP A 9 -17.20 -10.93 8.48
C TRP A 9 -18.50 -11.47 7.85
N ASP A 10 -19.65 -10.94 8.26
CA ASP A 10 -20.92 -11.23 7.61
C ASP A 10 -21.14 -10.16 6.55
N VAL A 11 -21.15 -10.57 5.28
CA VAL A 11 -21.45 -9.69 4.13
C VAL A 11 -22.89 -9.14 4.16
N ASN A 12 -23.73 -9.67 5.05
CA ASN A 12 -25.07 -9.13 5.36
C ASN A 12 -25.07 -8.22 6.59
N ASP A 13 -23.93 -8.04 7.27
CA ASP A 13 -23.81 -7.08 8.35
C ASP A 13 -23.93 -5.67 7.78
N ASN A 14 -24.86 -4.94 8.36
CA ASN A 14 -25.46 -3.79 7.77
C ASN A 14 -24.67 -2.56 8.23
N ALA A 15 -23.42 -2.45 7.76
CA ALA A 15 -22.48 -1.36 8.09
C ALA A 15 -23.00 0.05 7.69
N ASN A 16 -24.17 0.14 7.05
CA ASN A 16 -24.85 1.38 6.66
C ASN A 16 -26.04 1.77 7.56
N GLN A 17 -26.26 1.10 8.69
CA GLN A 17 -27.35 1.47 9.61
C GLN A 17 -27.00 2.74 10.40
N PRO A 18 -27.88 3.77 10.40
CA PRO A 18 -27.65 4.97 11.19
C PRO A 18 -27.42 4.66 12.66
N LEU A 19 -26.45 5.32 13.30
CA LEU A 19 -26.14 5.18 14.73
C LEU A 19 -27.39 5.39 15.62
N THR A 20 -28.37 6.15 15.12
CA THR A 20 -29.67 6.37 15.78
C THR A 20 -30.45 5.09 16.07
N ASN A 21 -30.24 4.03 15.30
CA ASN A 21 -30.92 2.74 15.49
C ASN A 21 -30.43 1.99 16.73
N PHE A 22 -29.29 2.39 17.30
CA PHE A 22 -28.69 1.78 18.48
C PHE A 22 -28.80 2.67 19.73
N ILE A 23 -29.37 3.88 19.61
CA ILE A 23 -29.44 4.86 20.71
C ILE A 23 -30.27 4.34 21.88
N GLU A 24 -31.37 3.62 21.63
CA GLU A 24 -32.19 3.07 22.73
C GLU A 24 -31.45 1.97 23.50
N THR A 25 -30.75 1.09 22.79
CA THR A 25 -29.86 0.09 23.39
C THR A 25 -28.81 0.77 24.26
N LEU A 26 -28.12 1.79 23.73
CA LEU A 26 -27.08 2.53 24.46
C LEU A 26 -27.62 3.30 25.69
N ARG A 27 -28.81 3.89 25.59
CA ARG A 27 -29.42 4.67 26.69
C ARG A 27 -29.94 3.82 27.83
N ASN A 28 -30.31 2.57 27.55
CA ASN A 28 -30.89 1.67 28.54
C ASN A 28 -29.85 0.85 29.28
N LEU A 29 -28.60 0.81 28.80
CA LEU A 29 -27.50 0.15 29.49
C LEU A 29 -27.30 0.71 30.89
N GLN A 30 -27.35 -0.15 31.90
CA GLN A 30 -26.95 0.20 33.25
C GLN A 30 -25.42 0.08 33.39
N PRO A 31 -24.79 0.85 34.30
CA PRO A 31 -23.38 0.68 34.61
C PRO A 31 -23.08 -0.78 35.00
N GLY A 32 -22.27 -1.45 34.19
CA GLY A 32 -21.91 -2.86 34.38
C GLY A 32 -22.62 -3.86 33.46
N GLU A 33 -23.57 -3.41 32.62
CA GLU A 33 -24.23 -4.27 31.63
C GLU A 33 -23.49 -4.26 30.28
N GLU A 34 -23.51 -5.41 29.59
CA GLU A 34 -22.90 -5.57 28.27
C GLU A 34 -23.93 -5.29 27.17
N ALA A 35 -23.49 -4.59 26.12
CA ALA A 35 -24.24 -4.53 24.86
C ALA A 35 -23.60 -5.47 23.84
N PRO A 36 -24.39 -6.24 23.07
CA PRO A 36 -23.91 -7.01 21.93
C PRO A 36 -23.68 -6.07 20.72
N LEU A 37 -22.91 -5.00 20.92
CA LEU A 37 -22.61 -3.98 19.92
C LEU A 37 -21.10 -3.90 19.72
N TYR A 38 -20.68 -4.09 18.47
CA TYR A 38 -19.35 -3.79 17.98
C TYR A 38 -19.45 -2.55 17.08
N PHE A 39 -18.49 -1.65 17.15
CA PHE A 39 -18.48 -0.46 16.29
C PHE A 39 -17.09 -0.21 15.69
N ASN A 40 -17.10 0.28 14.45
CA ASN A 40 -15.94 0.80 13.73
C ASN A 40 -16.31 2.19 13.21
N ILE A 41 -15.54 3.21 13.57
CA ILE A 41 -15.79 4.59 13.17
C ILE A 41 -14.75 4.98 12.11
N HIS A 42 -15.24 5.38 10.94
CA HIS A 42 -14.45 5.89 9.83
C HIS A 42 -14.64 7.41 9.74
N THR A 43 -13.54 8.14 9.57
CA THR A 43 -13.59 9.56 9.21
C THR A 43 -13.25 9.71 7.73
N ASN A 44 -13.55 10.88 7.16
CA ASN A 44 -13.18 11.16 5.76
C ASN A 44 -11.65 11.20 5.56
N GLU A 45 -10.93 11.49 6.64
CA GLU A 45 -9.47 11.55 6.71
C GLU A 45 -8.86 10.16 6.89
N PHE A 46 -9.49 9.27 7.68
CA PHE A 46 -8.99 7.91 7.94
C PHE A 46 -10.06 6.86 7.59
N ARG A 47 -10.13 6.52 6.31
CA ARG A 47 -11.12 5.57 5.78
C ARG A 47 -10.86 4.13 6.21
N GLY A 48 -9.65 3.80 6.68
CA GLY A 48 -9.32 2.51 7.30
C GLY A 48 -9.89 2.31 8.71
N GLY A 49 -10.46 3.35 9.33
CA GLY A 49 -11.04 3.32 10.67
C GLY A 49 -10.10 3.87 11.73
N GLU A 50 -10.56 4.86 12.49
CA GLU A 50 -9.75 5.62 13.46
C GLU A 50 -10.00 5.12 14.89
N ILE A 51 -11.20 4.62 15.17
CA ILE A 51 -11.62 4.14 16.50
C ILE A 51 -12.47 2.88 16.36
N ARG A 52 -12.05 1.80 17.01
CA ARG A 52 -12.77 0.51 17.07
C ARG A 52 -12.94 0.07 18.52
N GLY A 53 -14.07 -0.54 18.87
CA GLY A 53 -14.29 -0.99 20.24
C GLY A 53 -15.56 -1.81 20.49
N GLN A 54 -15.65 -2.35 21.71
CA GLN A 54 -16.80 -3.05 22.27
C GLN A 54 -17.27 -2.29 23.53
N ILE A 55 -18.58 -2.22 23.77
CA ILE A 55 -19.14 -1.68 25.02
C ILE A 55 -19.47 -2.85 25.96
N GLY A 56 -18.63 -3.05 26.99
CA GLY A 56 -18.80 -4.11 27.98
C GLY A 56 -17.82 -3.98 29.16
N THR A 57 -17.95 -4.83 30.19
CA THR A 57 -17.17 -4.71 31.43
C THR A 57 -15.80 -5.37 31.42
N GLU A 58 -15.47 -6.21 30.43
CA GLU A 58 -14.10 -6.71 30.23
C GLU A 58 -13.73 -6.88 28.74
N LEU A 59 -12.97 -5.91 28.21
CA LEU A 59 -11.66 -6.14 27.59
C LEU A 59 -10.85 -4.84 27.73
N PHE A 60 -9.82 -4.89 28.58
CA PHE A 60 -8.99 -3.75 28.94
C PHE A 60 -7.88 -3.53 27.92
N TYR A 61 -8.14 -2.68 26.93
CA TYR A 61 -7.09 -1.89 26.26
C TYR A 61 -7.58 -0.45 26.14
N ASP A 62 -7.05 0.44 26.99
CA ASP A 62 -7.33 1.89 26.94
C ASP A 62 -6.69 2.54 25.69
N ARG A 63 -5.65 1.90 25.13
CA ARG A 63 -5.07 2.16 23.81
C ARG A 63 -4.40 0.88 23.29
N LEU A 64 -4.72 0.46 22.06
CA LEU A 64 -3.90 -0.51 21.33
C LEU A 64 -2.71 0.27 20.75
N PHE A 65 -1.58 0.28 21.45
CA PHE A 65 -0.33 0.73 20.85
C PHE A 65 0.29 -0.45 20.11
N SER A 66 0.15 -0.49 18.79
CA SER A 66 1.13 -1.19 17.97
C SER A 66 2.29 -0.23 17.75
N PHE A 67 3.44 -0.49 18.38
CA PHE A 67 4.70 0.11 17.95
C PHE A 67 5.20 -0.77 16.79
N GLY A 68 4.92 -0.35 15.56
CA GLY A 68 5.24 -1.11 14.35
C GLY A 68 4.50 -0.54 13.14
N ALA A 69 5.24 -0.40 12.05
CA ALA A 69 4.98 0.52 10.95
C ALA A 69 3.71 0.15 10.15
N ARG A 70 2.92 1.16 9.81
CA ARG A 70 1.97 1.11 8.69
C ARG A 70 2.36 2.13 7.61
N SER A 71 3.41 2.90 7.93
CA SER A 71 3.97 4.00 7.18
C SER A 71 5.49 3.96 7.30
N PHE A 72 6.17 4.82 6.56
CA PHE A 72 7.51 5.25 6.92
C PHE A 72 7.49 6.74 7.25
N THR A 73 8.37 7.15 8.15
CA THR A 73 8.48 8.54 8.62
C THR A 73 9.90 9.03 8.41
N ILE A 74 10.05 10.20 7.80
CA ILE A 74 11.32 10.91 7.70
C ILE A 74 11.41 11.92 8.84
N TRP A 75 12.50 11.84 9.61
CA TRP A 75 12.79 12.75 10.71
C TRP A 75 14.01 13.60 10.37
N ASN A 76 14.01 14.87 10.76
CA ASN A 76 15.20 15.70 10.69
C ASN A 76 16.12 15.44 11.90
N THR A 77 17.31 16.04 11.91
CA THR A 77 18.30 15.89 12.99
C THR A 77 17.88 16.53 14.31
N ALA A 78 16.84 17.37 14.31
CA ALA A 78 16.22 17.92 15.52
C ALA A 78 15.15 16.99 16.11
N GLY A 79 14.83 15.87 15.44
CA GLY A 79 13.79 14.94 15.85
C GLY A 79 12.38 15.42 15.51
N GLU A 80 12.23 16.29 14.50
CA GLU A 80 10.94 16.73 13.98
C GLU A 80 10.57 15.87 12.77
N VAL A 81 9.28 15.53 12.65
CA VAL A 81 8.74 14.84 11.47
C VAL A 81 8.80 15.79 10.28
N VAL A 82 9.43 15.33 9.20
CA VAL A 82 9.53 16.02 7.91
C VAL A 82 8.47 15.51 6.95
N PHE A 83 8.25 14.19 6.95
CA PHE A 83 7.27 13.50 6.13
C PHE A 83 6.81 12.23 6.85
N ASP A 84 5.55 11.86 6.67
CA ASP A 84 4.99 10.56 7.05
C ASP A 84 4.09 10.07 5.92
N SER A 85 4.27 8.83 5.49
CA SER A 85 3.46 8.26 4.40
C SER A 85 2.02 7.93 4.82
N GLY A 86 1.63 8.10 6.09
CA GLY A 86 0.28 7.89 6.56
C GLY A 86 -0.27 6.50 6.23
N ASP A 87 -1.41 6.45 5.53
CA ASP A 87 -2.06 5.21 5.08
C ASP A 87 -1.75 4.87 3.61
N GLU A 88 -0.75 5.50 2.99
CA GLU A 88 -0.45 5.33 1.57
C GLU A 88 -0.18 3.86 1.21
N PHE A 89 0.49 3.10 2.07
CA PHE A 89 0.76 1.68 1.80
C PHE A 89 -0.54 0.89 1.63
N GLU A 90 -1.50 1.08 2.53
CA GLU A 90 -2.82 0.46 2.41
C GLU A 90 -3.59 0.96 1.18
N GLN A 91 -3.54 2.26 0.86
CA GLN A 91 -4.21 2.77 -0.34
C GLN A 91 -3.62 2.16 -1.63
N ILE A 92 -2.29 2.05 -1.70
CA ILE A 92 -1.58 1.45 -2.84
C ILE A 92 -1.91 -0.04 -2.94
N ILE A 93 -1.88 -0.77 -1.83
CA ILE A 93 -2.21 -2.21 -1.82
C ILE A 93 -3.66 -2.41 -2.24
N ALA A 94 -4.62 -1.65 -1.69
CA ALA A 94 -6.03 -1.73 -2.06
C ALA A 94 -6.26 -1.41 -3.54
N GLN A 95 -5.44 -0.55 -4.14
CA GLN A 95 -5.51 -0.21 -5.55
C GLN A 95 -4.91 -1.30 -6.46
N GLN A 96 -3.74 -1.84 -6.09
CA GLN A 96 -2.98 -2.75 -6.96
C GLN A 96 -3.32 -4.23 -6.74
N PHE A 97 -3.63 -4.62 -5.51
CA PHE A 97 -3.97 -5.96 -5.08
C PHE A 97 -5.30 -5.95 -4.29
N PRO A 98 -6.42 -5.55 -4.93
CA PRO A 98 -7.69 -5.36 -4.23
C PRO A 98 -8.22 -6.65 -3.60
N ASP A 99 -7.94 -7.81 -4.19
CA ASP A 99 -8.41 -9.12 -3.69
C ASP A 99 -7.48 -9.70 -2.62
N ASP A 100 -6.30 -9.10 -2.41
CA ASP A 100 -5.29 -9.54 -1.45
C ASP A 100 -4.94 -8.41 -0.45
N PHE A 101 -5.84 -7.43 -0.29
CA PHE A 101 -5.62 -6.30 0.61
C PHE A 101 -5.29 -6.76 2.03
N ASN A 102 -4.18 -6.30 2.61
CA ASN A 102 -3.74 -6.69 3.96
C ASN A 102 -3.77 -8.20 4.22
N ALA A 103 -3.47 -9.00 3.19
CA ALA A 103 -3.21 -10.43 3.29
C ALA A 103 -2.05 -10.77 4.23
N ASN A 104 -2.02 -12.01 4.72
CA ASN A 104 -0.82 -12.54 5.36
C ASN A 104 0.23 -12.86 4.28
N ASN A 105 1.37 -13.39 4.68
CA ASN A 105 2.49 -13.81 3.84
C ASN A 105 2.61 -15.32 3.62
N THR A 106 1.72 -16.09 4.23
CA THR A 106 1.92 -17.51 4.48
C THR A 106 0.80 -18.34 3.82
N GLU A 107 -0.26 -17.66 3.38
CA GLU A 107 -1.46 -18.17 2.72
C GLU A 107 -2.02 -17.10 1.76
N ASN A 108 -2.53 -17.52 0.60
CA ASN A 108 -3.11 -16.57 -0.37
C ASN A 108 -4.60 -16.27 -0.15
N ASP A 109 -5.38 -17.19 0.45
CA ASP A 109 -6.78 -16.94 0.85
C ASP A 109 -6.86 -16.20 2.20
N SER A 110 -6.21 -15.04 2.29
CA SER A 110 -6.02 -14.31 3.54
C SER A 110 -6.41 -12.84 3.47
N PHE A 111 -7.26 -12.47 2.51
CA PHE A 111 -7.80 -11.10 2.35
C PHE A 111 -8.19 -10.47 3.70
N ASP A 112 -7.64 -9.28 3.93
CA ASP A 112 -7.88 -8.37 5.05
C ASP A 112 -7.54 -8.95 6.44
N ASN A 113 -6.84 -10.09 6.52
CA ASN A 113 -6.58 -10.75 7.80
C ASN A 113 -5.54 -10.04 8.68
N ARG A 114 -4.84 -9.01 8.16
CA ARG A 114 -3.87 -8.20 8.92
C ARG A 114 -4.39 -6.82 9.34
N SER A 115 -5.57 -6.39 8.88
CA SER A 115 -6.05 -5.03 9.18
C SER A 115 -6.27 -4.77 10.66
N ASP A 116 -6.81 -5.74 11.40
CA ASP A 116 -6.96 -5.71 12.86
C ASP A 116 -5.67 -6.08 13.62
N ASN A 117 -4.62 -6.50 12.90
CA ASN A 117 -3.27 -6.66 13.40
C ASN A 117 -2.41 -5.41 13.12
N LYS A 118 -1.45 -5.52 12.18
CA LYS A 118 -0.44 -4.50 11.88
C LYS A 118 -0.45 -4.06 10.42
N GLY A 119 -1.45 -4.49 9.64
CA GLY A 119 -1.58 -4.12 8.23
C GLY A 119 -0.38 -4.62 7.41
N PRO A 120 0.25 -3.76 6.59
CA PRO A 120 1.36 -4.15 5.73
C PRO A 120 2.72 -4.43 6.41
N GLU A 121 2.93 -4.04 7.67
CA GLU A 121 4.17 -4.35 8.40
C GLU A 121 5.49 -4.03 7.64
N PRO A 122 5.80 -2.76 7.32
CA PRO A 122 7.12 -2.34 6.87
C PRO A 122 8.19 -2.75 7.90
N GLU A 123 9.14 -3.58 7.47
CA GLU A 123 10.13 -4.20 8.37
C GLU A 123 11.56 -3.77 8.00
N ALA A 124 11.82 -3.56 6.71
CA ALA A 124 13.13 -3.17 6.21
C ALA A 124 13.05 -1.86 5.44
N VAL A 125 14.06 -1.00 5.61
CA VAL A 125 14.23 0.20 4.78
C VAL A 125 15.69 0.39 4.42
N THR A 126 15.94 0.74 3.16
CA THR A 126 17.23 1.26 2.71
C THR A 126 17.02 2.46 1.79
N ILE A 127 18.08 3.23 1.58
CA ILE A 127 18.08 4.35 0.64
C ILE A 127 19.17 4.16 -0.41
N GLY A 128 18.94 4.65 -1.61
CA GLY A 128 19.89 4.61 -2.71
C GLY A 128 19.82 5.85 -3.57
N GLU A 129 20.96 6.32 -4.06
CA GLU A 129 21.01 7.39 -5.06
C GLU A 129 21.10 6.77 -6.46
N ILE A 130 20.19 7.18 -7.34
CA ILE A 130 20.15 6.78 -8.75
C ILE A 130 20.02 8.05 -9.58
N ASN A 131 21.01 8.32 -10.43
CA ASN A 131 21.03 9.47 -11.35
C ASN A 131 20.76 10.83 -10.66
N GLY A 132 21.25 11.01 -9.43
CA GLY A 132 21.10 12.24 -8.65
C GLY A 132 19.77 12.38 -7.91
N ARG A 133 18.89 11.37 -7.99
CA ARG A 133 17.68 11.25 -7.17
C ARG A 133 17.91 10.27 -6.04
N THR A 134 17.39 10.58 -4.85
CA THR A 134 17.46 9.69 -3.68
C THR A 134 16.15 8.94 -3.54
N TYR A 135 16.20 7.62 -3.47
CA TYR A 135 15.04 6.76 -3.32
C TYR A 135 15.07 6.03 -1.99
N ALA A 136 13.90 5.85 -1.37
CA ALA A 136 13.68 4.92 -0.27
C ALA A 136 13.05 3.64 -0.81
N PHE A 137 13.59 2.50 -0.38
CA PHE A 137 13.05 1.17 -0.65
C PHE A 137 12.61 0.56 0.67
N VAL A 138 11.31 0.32 0.81
CA VAL A 138 10.69 -0.16 2.04
C VAL A 138 10.12 -1.55 1.79
N GLY A 139 10.72 -2.57 2.41
CA GLY A 139 10.25 -3.95 2.35
C GLY A 139 9.08 -4.16 3.30
N LEU A 140 8.01 -4.76 2.79
CA LEU A 140 6.80 -5.04 3.56
C LEU A 140 6.77 -6.50 4.01
N GLU A 141 6.86 -6.69 5.33
CA GLU A 141 6.33 -7.80 6.12
C GLU A 141 5.22 -8.57 5.38
N ARG A 142 4.12 -7.82 5.20
CA ARG A 142 2.83 -8.24 4.65
C ARG A 142 2.37 -7.20 3.62
N ILE A 143 1.75 -7.53 2.52
CA ILE A 143 1.46 -8.79 1.87
C ILE A 143 2.71 -9.36 1.16
N GLY A 144 3.88 -8.79 1.42
CA GLY A 144 5.12 -8.96 0.68
C GLY A 144 5.43 -7.72 -0.18
N GLY A 145 6.55 -7.78 -0.91
CA GLY A 145 6.94 -6.75 -1.86
C GLY A 145 7.64 -5.52 -1.25
N ILE A 146 7.92 -4.56 -2.12
CA ILE A 146 8.80 -3.42 -1.86
C ILE A 146 8.11 -2.15 -2.34
N MET A 147 7.88 -1.22 -1.43
CA MET A 147 7.43 0.13 -1.73
C MET A 147 8.64 1.00 -2.09
N VAL A 148 8.52 1.79 -3.16
CA VAL A 148 9.57 2.68 -3.66
C VAL A 148 9.08 4.12 -3.64
N TYR A 149 9.83 5.00 -3.00
CA TYR A 149 9.55 6.43 -2.92
C TYR A 149 10.74 7.24 -3.42
N ASP A 150 10.49 8.28 -4.21
CA ASP A 150 11.47 9.35 -4.43
C ASP A 150 11.44 10.26 -3.21
N ILE A 151 12.57 10.35 -2.51
CA ILE A 151 12.77 11.18 -1.32
C ILE A 151 13.83 12.26 -1.56
N THR A 152 14.08 12.61 -2.83
CA THR A 152 15.06 13.64 -3.21
C THR A 152 14.77 14.98 -2.55
N ASP A 153 13.48 15.34 -2.46
CA ASP A 153 12.99 16.33 -1.49
C ASP A 153 12.29 15.61 -0.34
N PRO A 154 12.93 15.46 0.83
CA PRO A 154 12.36 14.69 1.94
C PRO A 154 11.04 15.27 2.49
N ALA A 155 10.73 16.54 2.26
CA ALA A 155 9.47 17.16 2.67
C ALA A 155 8.33 16.95 1.67
N SER A 156 8.64 16.45 0.48
CA SER A 156 7.72 16.18 -0.62
C SER A 156 8.03 14.82 -1.23
N ALA A 157 8.16 13.79 -0.38
CA ALA A 157 8.39 12.43 -0.84
C ALA A 157 7.19 11.94 -1.68
N GLU A 158 7.48 11.23 -2.78
CA GLU A 158 6.46 10.78 -3.74
C GLU A 158 6.57 9.28 -3.97
N PHE A 159 5.42 8.60 -3.99
CA PHE A 159 5.35 7.20 -4.37
C PHE A 159 5.75 7.01 -5.84
N VAL A 160 6.65 6.05 -6.09
CA VAL A 160 7.16 5.73 -7.43
C VAL A 160 6.60 4.41 -7.91
N ASN A 161 6.74 3.36 -7.11
CA ASN A 161 6.32 2.01 -7.51
C ASN A 161 6.12 1.10 -6.30
N TYR A 162 5.31 0.06 -6.48
CA TYR A 162 5.18 -1.06 -5.56
C TYR A 162 5.43 -2.34 -6.34
N VAL A 163 6.47 -3.09 -5.96
CA VAL A 163 6.85 -4.33 -6.65
C VAL A 163 6.63 -5.49 -5.72
N ASN A 164 5.75 -6.41 -6.13
CA ASN A 164 5.50 -7.66 -5.45
C ASN A 164 5.42 -8.78 -6.51
N ASN A 165 6.33 -9.74 -6.44
CA ASN A 165 6.39 -10.87 -7.39
C ASN A 165 5.71 -12.13 -6.85
N ARG A 166 5.02 -12.03 -5.71
CA ARG A 166 4.23 -13.12 -5.14
C ARG A 166 3.18 -13.61 -6.13
N ASP A 167 3.08 -14.92 -6.27
CA ASP A 167 1.99 -15.56 -7.01
C ASP A 167 0.83 -15.86 -6.06
N PHE A 168 -0.20 -15.01 -6.11
CA PHE A 168 -1.42 -15.15 -5.31
C PHE A 168 -2.33 -16.30 -5.77
N SER A 169 -2.02 -16.98 -6.89
CA SER A 169 -2.81 -18.13 -7.38
C SER A 169 -2.44 -19.48 -6.74
N VAL A 170 -1.35 -19.54 -5.98
CA VAL A 170 -0.91 -20.76 -5.28
C VAL A 170 -1.84 -21.05 -4.09
N GLU A 171 -2.54 -22.18 -4.08
CA GLU A 171 -3.51 -22.51 -3.02
C GLU A 171 -2.83 -22.85 -1.68
N ASP A 172 -1.91 -23.81 -1.68
CA ASP A 172 -1.15 -24.24 -0.49
C ASP A 172 0.27 -23.68 -0.55
N VAL A 173 0.39 -22.41 -0.13
CA VAL A 173 1.66 -21.65 -0.18
C VAL A 173 2.75 -22.36 0.62
N GLU A 174 2.47 -22.81 1.84
CA GLU A 174 3.46 -23.48 2.69
C GLU A 174 3.98 -24.79 2.08
N ALA A 175 3.13 -25.54 1.36
CA ALA A 175 3.55 -26.75 0.67
C ALA A 175 4.26 -26.48 -0.66
N ASN A 176 4.11 -25.29 -1.26
CA ASN A 176 4.58 -24.96 -2.61
C ASN A 176 5.34 -23.62 -2.65
N LEU A 177 6.26 -23.39 -1.70
CA LEU A 177 7.04 -22.15 -1.61
C LEU A 177 7.84 -21.81 -2.88
N ASP A 178 8.29 -22.82 -3.63
CA ASP A 178 9.01 -22.63 -4.89
C ASP A 178 8.16 -21.93 -5.97
N ASP A 179 6.83 -22.07 -5.90
CA ASP A 179 5.88 -21.51 -6.86
C ASP A 179 5.24 -20.20 -6.36
N ALA A 180 5.36 -19.89 -5.06
CA ALA A 180 4.65 -18.76 -4.44
C ALA A 180 5.29 -17.38 -4.68
N GLY A 181 6.50 -17.33 -5.25
CA GLY A 181 7.27 -16.09 -5.37
C GLY A 181 7.92 -15.69 -4.03
N ASP A 182 8.21 -14.40 -3.85
CA ASP A 182 8.89 -13.92 -2.64
C ASP A 182 7.91 -13.56 -1.52
N LEU A 183 8.19 -14.05 -0.31
CA LEU A 183 7.33 -13.88 0.86
C LEU A 183 8.12 -13.39 2.08
N GLY A 184 7.60 -12.35 2.74
CA GLY A 184 8.19 -11.77 3.96
C GLY A 184 9.58 -11.15 3.78
N PRO A 185 9.72 -10.05 3.01
CA PRO A 185 10.91 -9.21 3.03
C PRO A 185 11.33 -8.77 4.44
N GLU A 186 12.54 -9.16 4.85
CA GLU A 186 13.13 -8.83 6.17
C GLU A 186 14.37 -7.93 6.07
N GLY A 187 15.05 -7.98 4.94
CA GLY A 187 16.31 -7.27 4.72
C GLY A 187 16.36 -6.72 3.32
N VAL A 188 16.75 -5.46 3.19
CA VAL A 188 16.84 -4.75 1.91
C VAL A 188 18.18 -4.02 1.84
N VAL A 189 18.95 -4.26 0.78
CA VAL A 189 20.26 -3.65 0.55
C VAL A 189 20.33 -3.07 -0.85
N PHE A 190 20.62 -1.77 -0.95
CA PHE A 190 20.91 -1.12 -2.22
C PHE A 190 22.39 -1.28 -2.59
N VAL A 191 22.65 -1.60 -3.86
CA VAL A 191 23.99 -1.66 -4.44
C VAL A 191 24.06 -0.64 -5.59
N PRO A 192 24.88 0.41 -5.47
CA PRO A 192 25.05 1.40 -6.53
C PRO A 192 25.56 0.76 -7.83
N ALA A 193 25.24 1.37 -8.97
CA ALA A 193 25.69 0.91 -10.30
C ALA A 193 27.21 0.70 -10.38
N ALA A 194 28.00 1.57 -9.73
CA ALA A 194 29.46 1.50 -9.71
C ALA A 194 30.01 0.25 -9.00
N ASP A 195 29.25 -0.32 -8.06
CA ASP A 195 29.63 -1.49 -7.27
C ASP A 195 28.94 -2.77 -7.78
N SER A 196 28.03 -2.64 -8.76
CA SER A 196 27.29 -3.75 -9.36
C SER A 196 28.10 -4.47 -10.45
N PRO A 197 27.93 -5.81 -10.63
CA PRO A 197 28.64 -6.57 -11.65
C PRO A 197 28.18 -6.28 -13.08
N ASN A 198 26.97 -5.74 -13.27
CA ASN A 198 26.38 -5.41 -14.57
C ASN A 198 26.34 -3.90 -14.87
N GLY A 199 26.85 -3.06 -13.97
CA GLY A 199 26.84 -1.60 -14.13
C GLY A 199 25.45 -0.95 -13.95
N GLN A 200 24.47 -1.67 -13.40
CA GLN A 200 23.13 -1.15 -13.10
C GLN A 200 22.91 -1.12 -11.58
N PRO A 201 22.18 -0.14 -11.02
CA PRO A 201 21.82 -0.19 -9.61
C PRO A 201 21.03 -1.46 -9.31
N LEU A 202 21.31 -2.09 -8.18
CA LEU A 202 20.63 -3.32 -7.75
C LEU A 202 20.00 -3.13 -6.37
N LEU A 203 18.90 -3.84 -6.13
CA LEU A 203 18.32 -4.02 -4.80
C LEU A 203 18.35 -5.51 -4.45
N ILE A 204 18.95 -5.85 -3.32
CA ILE A 204 18.99 -7.22 -2.79
C ILE A 204 18.00 -7.32 -1.65
N VAL A 205 17.11 -8.29 -1.72
CA VAL A 205 16.05 -8.49 -0.71
C VAL A 205 16.08 -9.92 -0.20
N SER A 206 16.13 -10.09 1.12
CA SER A 206 15.99 -11.39 1.78
C SER A 206 14.55 -11.60 2.21
N ASN A 207 13.98 -12.73 1.82
CA ASN A 207 12.58 -13.09 2.06
C ASN A 207 12.55 -14.28 3.01
N GLU A 208 12.19 -14.06 4.27
CA GLU A 208 12.31 -15.09 5.33
C GLU A 208 11.41 -16.29 5.06
N ILE A 209 10.23 -16.04 4.51
CA ILE A 209 9.11 -17.00 4.54
C ILE A 209 9.21 -17.94 3.35
N SER A 210 9.54 -17.39 2.17
CA SER A 210 9.91 -18.18 1.01
C SER A 210 11.34 -18.75 1.11
N GLY A 211 12.17 -18.23 2.02
CA GLY A 211 13.57 -18.62 2.15
C GLY A 211 14.44 -18.20 0.96
N THR A 212 14.00 -17.18 0.21
CA THR A 212 14.67 -16.70 -1.01
C THR A 212 15.51 -15.45 -0.77
N VAL A 213 16.45 -15.18 -1.67
CA VAL A 213 17.13 -13.89 -1.80
C VAL A 213 16.98 -13.44 -3.24
N SER A 214 16.34 -12.29 -3.43
CA SER A 214 16.03 -11.74 -4.75
C SER A 214 16.88 -10.53 -5.07
N LEU A 215 17.27 -10.42 -6.32
CA LEU A 215 18.04 -9.30 -6.85
C LEU A 215 17.20 -8.59 -7.90
N TYR A 216 16.86 -7.34 -7.64
CA TYR A 216 16.13 -6.48 -8.56
C TYR A 216 17.13 -5.58 -9.28
N GLY A 217 17.12 -5.61 -10.62
CA GLY A 217 17.77 -4.57 -11.42
C GLY A 217 16.88 -3.34 -11.45
N ILE A 218 17.44 -2.18 -11.13
CA ILE A 218 16.70 -0.93 -11.16
C ILE A 218 17.03 -0.23 -12.47
N GLU A 219 16.03 -0.19 -13.35
CA GLU A 219 16.07 0.59 -14.58
C GLU A 219 15.36 1.91 -14.32
N ASP A 220 15.97 3.01 -14.77
CA ASP A 220 15.26 4.27 -14.81
C ASP A 220 14.08 4.08 -15.77
N ALA A 221 12.88 4.52 -15.36
CA ALA A 221 11.90 4.88 -16.37
C ALA A 221 12.60 5.95 -17.20
N ALA A 222 12.93 5.63 -18.46
CA ALA A 222 13.49 6.63 -19.36
C ALA A 222 12.64 7.90 -19.19
N GLU A 223 13.27 9.07 -19.10
CA GLU A 223 12.51 10.29 -19.31
C GLU A 223 11.91 10.18 -20.71
N GLU A 224 10.69 9.64 -20.78
CA GLU A 224 9.89 9.62 -21.98
C GLU A 224 9.66 11.09 -22.26
N THR A 225 10.47 11.62 -23.17
CA THR A 225 10.42 12.99 -23.61
C THR A 225 9.15 13.13 -24.43
N PHE A 226 8.03 13.33 -23.75
CA PHE A 226 6.76 13.57 -24.42
C PHE A 226 6.82 14.98 -25.02
N THR A 227 6.61 15.08 -26.33
CA THR A 227 6.38 16.37 -26.96
C THR A 227 4.89 16.70 -26.81
N LEU A 228 4.57 17.73 -26.02
CA LEU A 228 3.22 18.28 -26.02
C LEU A 228 2.97 19.03 -27.33
N GLN A 229 2.27 18.38 -28.26
CA GLN A 229 1.88 18.99 -29.52
C GLN A 229 0.49 19.63 -29.39
N VAL A 230 0.43 20.96 -29.32
CA VAL A 230 -0.84 21.70 -29.33
C VAL A 230 -1.20 22.04 -30.78
N LEU A 231 -2.13 21.27 -31.34
CA LEU A 231 -2.64 21.47 -32.70
C LEU A 231 -3.80 22.48 -32.66
N HIS A 232 -3.60 23.67 -33.22
CA HIS A 232 -4.65 24.68 -33.36
C HIS A 232 -5.11 24.80 -34.81
N ALA A 233 -6.36 24.44 -35.09
CA ALA A 233 -7.00 24.71 -36.38
C ALA A 233 -7.78 26.03 -36.27
N SER A 234 -7.31 27.08 -36.97
CA SER A 234 -8.01 28.35 -36.96
C SER A 234 -9.27 28.27 -37.85
N ASP A 235 -10.41 28.16 -37.17
CA ASP A 235 -11.72 28.74 -37.51
C ASP A 235 -12.95 27.82 -37.53
N LEU A 236 -12.84 26.49 -37.35
CA LEU A 236 -13.96 25.56 -37.08
C LEU A 236 -15.32 25.93 -37.73
N GLU A 237 -15.33 26.42 -38.97
CA GLU A 237 -16.58 26.58 -39.74
C GLU A 237 -17.02 25.26 -40.39
N GLY A 238 -16.32 24.15 -40.11
CA GLY A 238 -16.55 22.85 -40.73
C GLY A 238 -16.72 21.70 -39.73
N GLY A 239 -17.81 21.68 -38.97
CA GLY A 239 -18.44 20.46 -38.45
C GLY A 239 -17.61 19.52 -37.55
N VAL A 240 -18.29 18.47 -37.05
CA VAL A 240 -17.79 17.51 -36.03
C VAL A 240 -16.63 16.64 -36.55
N GLU A 241 -16.40 16.59 -37.86
CA GLU A 241 -15.37 15.77 -38.50
C GLU A 241 -13.92 16.19 -38.16
N ALA A 242 -13.70 17.45 -37.76
CA ALA A 242 -12.37 17.95 -37.39
C ALA A 242 -11.83 17.31 -36.09
N ILE A 243 -12.73 16.96 -35.16
CA ILE A 243 -12.36 16.30 -33.88
C ILE A 243 -12.06 14.82 -34.11
N GLU A 244 -12.84 14.13 -34.94
CA GLU A 244 -12.60 12.72 -35.30
C GLU A 244 -11.34 12.54 -36.15
N SER A 245 -10.95 13.56 -36.91
CA SER A 245 -9.74 13.56 -37.75
C SER A 245 -8.49 14.03 -37.02
N ALA A 246 -8.60 14.55 -35.79
CA ALA A 246 -7.46 15.05 -35.02
C ALA A 246 -6.35 14.00 -34.80
N PRO A 247 -6.65 12.70 -34.52
CA PRO A 247 -5.63 11.66 -34.44
C PRO A 247 -4.90 11.44 -35.76
N ASN A 248 -5.61 11.54 -36.89
CA ASN A 248 -5.02 11.41 -38.23
C ASN A 248 -4.18 12.63 -38.59
N PHE A 249 -4.56 13.82 -38.12
CA PHE A 249 -3.79 15.05 -38.30
C PHE A 249 -2.47 15.00 -37.53
N ALA A 250 -2.50 14.56 -36.26
CA ALA A 250 -1.30 14.33 -35.46
C ALA A 250 -0.35 13.33 -36.13
N ALA A 251 -0.89 12.20 -36.62
CA ALA A 251 -0.10 11.18 -37.31
C ALA A 251 0.58 11.71 -38.60
N ILE A 252 -0.07 12.60 -39.34
CA ILE A 252 0.49 13.22 -40.56
C ILE A 252 1.59 14.23 -40.20
N VAL A 253 1.41 15.04 -39.16
CA VAL A 253 2.44 16.00 -38.72
C VAL A 253 3.70 15.26 -38.26
N ASP A 254 3.54 14.20 -37.48
CA ASP A 254 4.65 13.35 -37.01
C ASP A 254 5.40 12.63 -38.15
N THR A 255 4.77 12.43 -39.32
CA THR A 255 5.46 11.84 -40.49
C THR A 255 6.15 12.88 -41.38
N LEU A 256 5.90 14.17 -41.16
CA LEU A 256 6.40 15.26 -42.01
C LEU A 256 7.53 16.08 -41.37
N GLU A 257 7.80 15.90 -40.07
CA GLU A 257 9.02 16.36 -39.37
C GLU A 257 10.11 15.29 -39.37
#